data_AF-A0A8H3UHN5-F1
#
_entry.id   AF-A0A8H3UHN5-F1
#
_cell.length_a   1.000
_cell.length_b   1.000
_cell.length_c   1.000
_cell.angle_alpha   90.00
_cell.angle_beta   90.00
_cell.angle_gamma   90.00
#
_symmetry.space_group_name_H-M   'P 1'
#
loop_
_entity.id
_entity.type
_entity.pdbx_description
1 polymer ?
#
loop_
_entity_poly.entity_id
_entity_poly.type
_entity_poly.pdbx_seq_one_letter_code
_entity_poly.pdbx_strand_id
1 'polypeptide(L)'
;MPWREADYPRTLHAVNLRKTSAWVRDTLDPLMARDGPSELHPDDVLTLHDIFLALQHHQISLATMQFSRIHLAVSEVCGKATRWPTKLADEADRVIRCLESCYGPLETIQTPLYEVGGRLHGISEPRHLTRDALLRRFSEEDPSLTDNTRAYFHNSLGFKPGQWWINGLFAFRDGIINDKCTEGGICHNELGAYAVVLKDDDEANSLSPDRFTYRCRTGDRGRYRLTAADFRSRFPVRVLRSNSLRSLWAPRAGIRYDGLFQIKGWTIRPVKAEENEGVDVMFDVHFERCDGSDSVEVLRHPLAEEVDDYKAYKRCCREQRDAERHDAVQLGSLNYRATGEMNLSEKDFQEQFQSPSQKAKDEDYVLRDGGKPSRTPSLHREEVVDFTTKMRTYDGSTEDSPRFHEVEWNPPSRRKL
;
A
#
# COMPACT_ATOMS: atom_id res chain seq x y z
N MET A 1 27.19 10.40 -28.43
CA MET A 1 26.80 11.81 -28.65
C MET A 1 26.66 12.48 -27.28
N PRO A 2 27.57 13.38 -26.88
CA PRO A 2 27.48 14.08 -25.60
C PRO A 2 26.72 15.40 -25.82
N TRP A 3 25.43 15.43 -25.49
CA TRP A 3 24.60 16.62 -25.66
C TRP A 3 24.88 17.60 -24.51
N ARG A 4 25.41 18.79 -24.83
CA ARG A 4 25.65 19.85 -23.85
C ARG A 4 24.31 20.49 -23.48
N GLU A 5 23.94 20.45 -22.20
CA GLU A 5 22.86 21.24 -21.58
C GLU A 5 23.14 22.76 -21.56
N ALA A 6 24.13 23.25 -22.33
CA ALA A 6 24.78 24.53 -22.08
C ALA A 6 24.03 25.79 -22.56
N ASP A 7 22.97 25.67 -23.37
CA ASP A 7 22.30 26.82 -23.99
C ASP A 7 20.82 26.98 -23.58
N TYR A 8 20.34 26.28 -22.55
CA TYR A 8 18.96 26.45 -22.09
C TYR A 8 18.80 27.71 -21.22
N PRO A 9 17.66 28.43 -21.34
CA PRO A 9 17.22 29.35 -20.30
C PRO A 9 17.27 28.63 -18.95
N ARG A 10 17.78 29.29 -17.90
CA ARG A 10 17.89 28.67 -16.56
C ARG A 10 16.55 28.10 -16.07
N THR A 11 15.44 28.69 -16.48
CA THR A 11 14.07 28.23 -16.18
C THR A 11 13.78 26.82 -16.70
N LEU A 12 14.39 26.41 -17.81
CA LEU A 12 14.21 25.09 -18.42
C LEU A 12 15.18 24.01 -17.91
N HIS A 13 16.03 24.35 -16.95
CA HIS A 13 16.88 23.35 -16.30
C HIS A 13 16.01 22.30 -15.57
N ALA A 14 16.40 21.02 -15.63
CA ALA A 14 15.60 19.90 -15.12
C ALA A 14 15.10 20.08 -13.67
N VAL A 15 15.98 20.60 -12.80
CA VAL A 15 15.65 20.89 -11.39
C VAL A 15 14.61 21.99 -11.24
N ASN A 16 14.65 23.03 -12.08
CA ASN A 16 13.71 24.15 -12.02
C ASN A 16 12.35 23.75 -12.61
N LEU A 17 12.35 22.96 -13.68
CA LEU A 17 11.12 22.37 -14.22
C LEU A 17 10.46 21.42 -13.21
N ARG A 18 11.26 20.65 -12.45
CA ARG A 18 10.72 19.81 -11.37
C ARG A 18 10.07 20.63 -10.26
N LYS A 19 10.72 21.71 -9.82
CA LYS A 19 10.15 22.66 -8.85
C LYS A 19 8.86 23.29 -9.37
N THR A 20 8.84 23.65 -10.66
CA THR A 20 7.65 24.21 -11.31
C THR A 20 6.53 23.18 -11.35
N SER A 21 6.83 21.93 -11.69
CA SER A 21 5.87 20.83 -11.71
C SER A 21 5.24 20.60 -10.32
N ALA A 22 6.07 20.56 -9.27
CA ALA A 22 5.60 20.46 -7.89
C ALA A 22 4.75 21.68 -7.51
N TRP A 23 5.21 22.91 -7.80
CA TRP A 23 4.45 24.12 -7.49
C TRP A 23 3.08 24.16 -8.18
N VAL A 24 3.01 23.81 -9.47
CA VAL A 24 1.74 23.74 -10.21
C VAL A 24 0.81 22.70 -9.61
N ARG A 25 1.30 21.48 -9.33
CA ARG A 25 0.45 20.34 -8.97
C ARG A 25 0.12 20.23 -7.48
N ASP A 26 1.03 20.67 -6.62
CA ASP A 26 0.91 20.55 -5.16
C ASP A 26 0.47 21.87 -4.49
N THR A 27 0.67 23.01 -5.15
CA THR A 27 0.29 24.33 -4.60
C THR A 27 -0.83 24.99 -5.41
N LEU A 28 -0.63 25.22 -6.70
CA LEU A 28 -1.54 26.04 -7.49
C LEU A 28 -2.83 25.31 -7.86
N ASP A 29 -2.76 24.08 -8.38
CA ASP A 29 -3.95 23.32 -8.78
C ASP A 29 -4.93 23.12 -7.61
N PRO A 30 -4.50 22.73 -6.40
CA PRO A 30 -5.41 22.66 -5.25
C PRO A 30 -6.04 24.01 -4.87
N LEU A 31 -5.26 25.10 -4.93
CA LEU A 31 -5.74 26.46 -4.64
C LEU A 31 -6.79 26.91 -5.67
N MET A 32 -6.50 26.72 -6.96
CA MET A 32 -7.42 27.00 -8.06
C MET A 32 -8.68 26.14 -8.01
N ALA A 33 -8.55 24.86 -7.62
CA ALA A 33 -9.69 23.96 -7.49
C ALA A 33 -10.64 24.36 -6.34
N ARG A 34 -10.12 24.98 -5.28
CA ARG A 34 -10.91 25.40 -4.11
C ARG A 34 -11.51 26.80 -4.29
N ASP A 35 -10.69 27.75 -4.72
CA ASP A 35 -11.01 29.17 -4.64
C ASP A 35 -11.23 29.82 -6.03
N GLY A 36 -10.91 29.09 -7.11
CA GLY A 36 -11.12 29.52 -8.48
C GLY A 36 -9.97 30.36 -9.07
N PRO A 37 -10.06 30.75 -10.36
CA PRO A 37 -8.96 31.35 -11.11
C PRO A 37 -8.52 32.74 -10.65
N SER A 38 -9.34 33.45 -9.86
CA SER A 38 -9.06 34.81 -9.40
C SER A 38 -8.05 34.89 -8.27
N GLU A 39 -7.79 33.79 -7.56
CA GLU A 39 -6.81 33.75 -6.46
C GLU A 39 -5.35 33.62 -6.92
N LEU A 40 -5.10 33.44 -8.23
CA LEU A 40 -3.75 33.31 -8.75
C LEU A 40 -3.09 34.69 -8.77
N HIS A 41 -1.92 34.83 -8.12
CA HIS A 41 -1.24 36.11 -8.06
C HIS A 41 -0.75 36.51 -9.48
N PRO A 42 -0.77 37.80 -9.85
CA PRO A 42 -0.29 38.26 -11.16
C PRO A 42 1.15 37.79 -11.48
N ASP A 43 2.03 37.76 -10.47
CA ASP A 43 3.41 37.27 -10.63
C ASP A 43 3.47 35.77 -10.95
N ASP A 44 2.54 34.98 -10.41
CA ASP A 44 2.45 33.55 -10.69
C ASP A 44 2.04 33.32 -12.14
N VAL A 45 1.08 34.12 -12.62
CA VAL A 45 0.62 34.10 -14.02
C VAL A 45 1.78 34.42 -14.97
N LEU A 46 2.53 35.49 -14.69
CA LEU A 46 3.68 35.89 -15.52
C LEU A 46 4.78 34.82 -15.50
N THR A 47 5.06 34.24 -14.34
CA THR A 47 6.06 33.17 -14.20
C THR A 47 5.67 31.94 -15.03
N LEU A 48 4.42 31.49 -14.95
CA LEU A 48 3.94 30.35 -15.74
C LEU A 48 3.92 30.67 -17.24
N HIS A 49 3.50 31.88 -17.61
CA HIS A 49 3.51 32.35 -18.98
C HIS A 49 4.90 32.27 -19.60
N ASP A 50 5.92 32.81 -18.92
CA ASP A 50 7.30 32.80 -19.39
C ASP A 50 7.84 31.38 -19.54
N ILE A 51 7.50 30.48 -18.61
CA ILE A 51 7.89 29.07 -18.67
C ILE A 51 7.18 28.36 -19.84
N PHE A 52 5.88 28.58 -20.04
CA PHE A 52 5.12 27.97 -21.13
C PHE A 52 5.56 28.47 -22.50
N LEU A 53 5.90 29.76 -22.64
CA LEU A 53 6.53 30.29 -23.85
C LEU A 53 7.90 29.66 -24.08
N ALA A 54 8.73 29.55 -23.04
CA ALA A 54 10.03 28.91 -23.16
C ALA A 54 9.91 27.43 -23.59
N LEU A 55 8.94 26.69 -23.06
CA LEU A 55 8.67 25.30 -23.46
C LEU A 55 8.13 25.17 -24.90
N GLN A 56 7.48 26.19 -25.44
CA GLN A 56 7.05 26.20 -26.85
C GLN A 56 8.21 26.43 -27.81
N HIS A 57 9.20 27.23 -27.42
CA HIS A 57 10.31 27.64 -28.30
C HIS A 57 11.57 26.79 -28.15
N HIS A 58 11.74 26.07 -27.04
CA HIS A 58 12.91 25.26 -26.77
C HIS A 58 12.53 23.79 -26.57
N GLN A 59 13.21 22.90 -27.28
CA GLN A 59 13.04 21.47 -27.10
C GLN A 59 13.83 20.99 -25.88
N ILE A 60 13.13 20.58 -24.82
CA ILE A 60 13.73 19.89 -23.67
C ILE A 60 13.92 18.41 -23.99
N SER A 61 14.94 17.74 -23.43
CA SER A 61 15.15 16.30 -23.67
C SER A 61 14.07 15.42 -23.04
N LEU A 62 13.88 14.19 -23.56
CA LEU A 62 12.97 13.20 -22.96
C LEU A 62 13.34 12.89 -21.51
N ALA A 63 14.63 12.75 -21.19
CA ALA A 63 15.10 12.51 -19.82
C ALA A 63 14.75 13.69 -18.89
N THR A 64 14.94 14.93 -19.35
CA THR A 64 14.56 16.15 -18.62
C THR A 64 13.05 16.17 -18.36
N MET A 65 12.25 15.82 -19.36
CA MET A 65 10.79 15.79 -19.28
C MET A 65 10.29 14.70 -18.31
N GLN A 66 10.89 13.51 -18.34
CA GLN A 66 10.60 12.41 -17.42
C GLN A 66 10.97 12.74 -15.97
N PHE A 67 12.19 13.29 -15.76
CA PHE A 67 12.66 13.67 -14.43
C PHE A 67 11.85 14.81 -13.82
N SER A 68 11.58 15.87 -14.60
CA SER A 68 10.85 17.05 -14.12
C SER A 68 9.35 16.85 -14.03
N ARG A 69 8.80 15.90 -14.81
CA ARG A 69 7.35 15.65 -14.93
C ARG A 69 6.56 16.88 -15.34
N ILE A 70 7.22 17.84 -15.99
CA ILE A 70 6.60 19.10 -16.41
C ILE A 70 5.43 18.86 -17.36
N HIS A 71 5.54 17.83 -18.21
CA HIS A 71 4.46 17.43 -19.11
C HIS A 71 3.17 17.08 -18.34
N LEU A 72 3.26 16.40 -17.19
CA LEU A 72 2.10 16.11 -16.35
C LEU A 72 1.52 17.39 -15.73
N ALA A 73 2.37 18.31 -15.27
CA ALA A 73 1.92 19.58 -14.70
C ALA A 73 1.20 20.45 -15.74
N VAL A 74 1.75 20.56 -16.95
CA VAL A 74 1.12 21.30 -18.05
C VAL A 74 -0.21 20.63 -18.44
N SER A 75 -0.27 19.29 -18.49
CA SER A 75 -1.51 18.56 -18.76
C SER A 75 -2.60 18.81 -17.72
N GLU A 76 -2.25 19.11 -16.46
CA GLU A 76 -3.23 19.46 -15.43
C GLU A 76 -3.85 20.86 -15.64
N VAL A 77 -3.15 21.76 -16.35
CA VAL A 77 -3.64 23.11 -16.71
C VAL A 77 -4.42 23.08 -18.02
N CYS A 78 -3.97 22.25 -18.96
CA CYS A 78 -4.53 22.03 -20.29
C CYS A 78 -6.04 21.70 -20.23
N GLY A 79 -6.83 22.35 -21.10
CA GLY A 79 -8.27 22.12 -21.21
C GLY A 79 -9.12 22.50 -19.97
N LYS A 80 -8.53 23.05 -18.90
CA LYS A 80 -9.24 23.42 -17.65
C LYS A 80 -9.46 24.94 -17.49
N ALA A 81 -9.87 25.63 -18.56
CA ALA A 81 -10.11 27.08 -18.57
C ALA A 81 -11.21 27.58 -17.60
N THR A 82 -11.98 26.67 -16.98
CA THR A 82 -12.95 27.01 -15.92
C THR A 82 -12.32 27.13 -14.53
N ARG A 83 -11.13 26.52 -14.33
CA ARG A 83 -10.38 26.55 -13.06
C ARG A 83 -9.13 27.41 -13.16
N TRP A 84 -8.52 27.44 -14.34
CA TRP A 84 -7.31 28.20 -14.65
C TRP A 84 -7.64 29.41 -15.52
N PRO A 85 -6.87 30.51 -15.44
CA PRO A 85 -7.03 31.64 -16.35
C PRO A 85 -6.98 31.20 -17.82
N THR A 86 -7.98 31.61 -18.60
CA THR A 86 -8.18 31.12 -19.98
C THR A 86 -6.92 31.23 -20.83
N LYS A 87 -6.20 32.35 -20.75
CA LYS A 87 -4.95 32.55 -21.51
C LYS A 87 -3.86 31.54 -21.16
N LEU A 88 -3.70 31.21 -19.87
CA LEU A 88 -2.72 30.21 -19.41
C LEU A 88 -3.13 28.80 -19.86
N ALA A 89 -4.43 28.48 -19.82
CA ALA A 89 -4.93 27.21 -20.32
C ALA A 89 -4.66 27.07 -21.83
N ASP A 90 -4.93 28.11 -22.62
CA ASP A 90 -4.66 28.12 -24.06
C ASP A 90 -3.15 27.98 -24.38
N GLU A 91 -2.29 28.53 -23.51
CA GLU A 91 -0.83 28.38 -23.60
C GLU A 91 -0.38 26.97 -23.25
N ALA A 92 -0.92 26.39 -22.19
CA ALA A 92 -0.69 24.99 -21.84
C ALA A 92 -1.09 24.07 -23.00
N ASP A 93 -2.24 24.30 -23.64
CA ASP A 93 -2.68 23.55 -24.82
C ASP A 93 -1.66 23.67 -25.98
N ARG A 94 -1.04 24.84 -26.18
CA ARG A 94 0.03 25.01 -27.18
C ARG A 94 1.28 24.23 -26.79
N VAL A 95 1.70 24.28 -25.52
CA VAL A 95 2.84 23.50 -25.01
C VAL A 95 2.61 22.01 -25.23
N ILE A 96 1.45 21.48 -24.86
CA ILE A 96 1.12 20.05 -25.04
C ILE A 96 1.23 19.65 -26.52
N ARG A 97 0.63 20.42 -27.44
CA ARG A 97 0.74 20.15 -28.88
C ARG A 97 2.20 20.15 -29.37
N CYS A 98 3.01 21.10 -28.90
CA CYS A 98 4.44 21.14 -29.23
C CYS A 98 5.17 19.89 -28.72
N LEU A 99 4.97 19.52 -27.45
CA LEU A 99 5.59 18.34 -26.87
C LEU A 99 5.15 17.04 -27.55
N GLU A 100 3.86 16.90 -27.86
CA GLU A 100 3.32 15.74 -28.57
C GLU A 100 3.86 15.62 -30.00
N SER A 101 4.07 16.74 -30.68
CA SER A 101 4.69 16.75 -32.01
C SER A 101 6.13 16.22 -31.99
N CYS A 102 6.83 16.39 -30.87
CA CYS A 102 8.21 15.93 -30.69
C CYS A 102 8.32 14.51 -30.16
N TYR A 103 7.43 14.10 -29.24
CA TYR A 103 7.58 12.88 -28.44
C TYR A 103 6.45 11.86 -28.63
N GLY A 104 5.43 12.20 -29.43
CA GLY A 104 4.20 11.42 -29.50
C GLY A 104 3.29 11.66 -28.28
N PRO A 105 2.23 10.85 -28.10
CA PRO A 105 1.26 11.05 -27.04
C PRO A 105 1.92 11.05 -25.66
N LEU A 106 1.74 12.12 -24.87
CA LEU A 106 2.47 12.29 -23.60
C LEU A 106 2.12 11.24 -22.55
N GLU A 107 0.96 10.60 -22.66
CA GLU A 107 0.53 9.48 -21.81
C GLU A 107 1.46 8.25 -21.90
N THR A 108 2.20 8.13 -23.00
CA THR A 108 3.17 7.04 -23.22
C THR A 108 4.48 7.26 -22.48
N ILE A 109 4.76 8.50 -22.06
CA ILE A 109 5.96 8.85 -21.33
C ILE A 109 5.83 8.29 -19.91
N GLN A 110 6.63 7.28 -19.62
CA GLN A 110 6.62 6.63 -18.32
C GLN A 110 7.38 7.43 -17.27
N THR A 111 6.87 7.41 -16.04
CA THR A 111 7.56 7.95 -14.87
C THR A 111 8.78 7.07 -14.57
N PRO A 112 9.99 7.65 -14.50
CA PRO A 112 11.18 6.87 -14.19
C PRO A 112 11.13 6.44 -12.72
N LEU A 113 10.93 5.14 -12.49
CA LEU A 113 10.78 4.58 -11.15
C LEU A 113 12.05 3.86 -10.71
N TYR A 114 12.66 3.10 -11.61
CA TYR A 114 13.84 2.25 -11.34
C TYR A 114 15.12 2.78 -12.00
N GLU A 115 14.96 3.68 -12.98
CA GLU A 115 16.03 4.37 -13.69
C GLU A 115 16.73 5.38 -12.78
N VAL A 116 17.90 5.87 -13.20
CA VAL A 116 18.67 6.86 -12.44
C VAL A 116 17.81 8.08 -12.12
N GLY A 117 17.71 8.42 -10.83
CA GLY A 117 16.87 9.52 -10.34
C GLY A 117 15.42 9.13 -10.02
N GLY A 118 15.00 7.91 -10.34
CA GLY A 118 13.73 7.34 -9.91
C GLY A 118 13.74 6.92 -8.43
N ARG A 119 12.55 6.86 -7.81
CA ARG A 119 12.41 6.61 -6.37
C ARG A 119 12.95 5.25 -5.92
N LEU A 120 12.81 4.23 -6.77
CA LEU A 120 13.24 2.86 -6.47
C LEU A 120 14.60 2.51 -7.08
N HIS A 121 15.29 3.48 -7.66
CA HIS A 121 16.62 3.30 -8.22
C HIS A 121 17.62 2.79 -7.16
N GLY A 122 18.28 1.68 -7.44
CA GLY A 122 19.22 1.02 -6.51
C GLY A 122 18.55 0.24 -5.37
N ILE A 123 17.28 0.55 -5.05
CA ILE A 123 16.52 -0.09 -3.96
C ILE A 123 15.88 -1.40 -4.44
N SER A 124 15.24 -1.38 -5.61
CA SER A 124 14.58 -2.55 -6.18
C SER A 124 14.63 -2.50 -7.70
N GLU A 125 14.14 -3.55 -8.35
CA GLU A 125 14.10 -3.66 -9.81
C GLU A 125 12.70 -4.11 -10.25
N PRO A 126 12.33 -3.93 -11.53
CA PRO A 126 11.01 -4.34 -12.03
C PRO A 126 10.68 -5.82 -11.82
N ARG A 127 11.69 -6.70 -11.67
CA ARG A 127 11.51 -8.14 -11.37
C ARG A 127 11.29 -8.44 -9.88
N HIS A 128 11.58 -7.50 -8.99
CA HIS A 128 11.50 -7.69 -7.53
C HIS A 128 10.21 -7.09 -6.96
N LEU A 129 9.04 -7.58 -7.39
CA LEU A 129 7.74 -7.06 -6.93
C LEU A 129 7.05 -7.91 -5.87
N THR A 130 7.52 -9.14 -5.64
CA THR A 130 7.00 -10.00 -4.58
C THR A 130 7.65 -9.66 -3.23
N ARG A 131 6.95 -9.98 -2.14
CA ARG A 131 7.48 -9.79 -0.78
C ARG A 131 8.85 -10.47 -0.62
N ASP A 132 8.93 -11.75 -0.98
CA ASP A 132 10.13 -12.55 -0.77
C ASP A 132 11.31 -12.05 -1.62
N ALA A 133 11.05 -11.60 -2.86
CA ALA A 133 12.07 -11.01 -3.72
C ALA A 133 12.60 -9.70 -3.14
N LEU A 134 11.73 -8.84 -2.60
CA LEU A 134 12.13 -7.59 -1.94
C LEU A 134 12.93 -7.85 -0.66
N LEU A 135 12.47 -8.76 0.19
CA LEU A 135 13.17 -9.11 1.44
C LEU A 135 14.56 -9.70 1.16
N ARG A 136 14.67 -10.62 0.18
CA ARG A 136 15.97 -11.14 -0.26
C ARG A 136 16.87 -10.01 -0.75
N ARG A 137 16.35 -9.12 -1.61
CA ARG A 137 17.11 -7.99 -2.14
C ARG A 137 17.60 -7.04 -1.05
N PHE A 138 16.76 -6.71 -0.08
CA PHE A 138 17.14 -5.84 1.05
C PHE A 138 18.23 -6.49 1.90
N SER A 139 18.10 -7.79 2.20
CA SER A 139 19.12 -8.53 2.94
C SER A 139 20.46 -8.65 2.19
N GLU A 140 20.43 -8.72 0.86
CA GLU A 140 21.63 -8.74 0.02
C GLU A 140 22.30 -7.36 -0.08
N GLU A 141 21.52 -6.28 -0.05
CA GLU A 141 22.02 -4.90 -0.01
C GLU A 141 22.70 -4.61 1.33
N ASP A 142 21.97 -4.81 2.42
CA ASP A 142 22.46 -4.71 3.80
C ASP A 142 21.51 -5.49 4.72
N PRO A 143 21.99 -6.55 5.40
CA PRO A 143 21.17 -7.33 6.35
C PRO A 143 20.44 -6.48 7.40
N SER A 144 20.99 -5.33 7.78
CA SER A 144 20.39 -4.41 8.76
C SER A 144 19.05 -3.83 8.29
N LEU A 145 18.82 -3.75 6.97
CA LEU A 145 17.55 -3.28 6.37
C LEU A 145 16.39 -4.25 6.56
N THR A 146 16.68 -5.49 6.96
CA THR A 146 15.67 -6.50 7.31
C THR A 146 15.61 -6.76 8.82
N ASP A 147 16.34 -5.98 9.61
CA ASP A 147 16.35 -6.11 11.06
C ASP A 147 15.24 -5.25 11.70
N ASN A 148 14.51 -5.86 12.63
CA ASN A 148 13.44 -5.20 13.37
C ASN A 148 13.96 -4.37 14.55
N THR A 149 15.23 -4.49 14.94
CA THR A 149 15.79 -3.83 16.13
C THR A 149 15.56 -2.31 16.13
N ARG A 150 15.76 -1.64 14.99
CA ARG A 150 15.50 -0.20 14.86
C ARG A 150 14.03 0.14 15.12
N ALA A 151 13.11 -0.64 14.56
CA ALA A 151 11.68 -0.42 14.72
C ALA A 151 11.21 -0.59 16.18
N TYR A 152 11.91 -1.39 16.98
CA TYR A 152 11.54 -1.67 18.38
C TYR A 152 11.69 -0.47 19.31
N PHE A 153 12.49 0.53 18.94
CA PHE A 153 12.61 1.74 19.73
C PHE A 153 11.32 2.57 19.64
N HIS A 154 10.98 3.23 20.74
CA HIS A 154 9.85 4.17 20.81
C HIS A 154 10.24 5.54 20.22
N ASN A 155 9.28 6.47 20.14
CA ASN A 155 9.42 7.81 19.54
C ASN A 155 9.58 7.78 18.00
N SER A 156 9.99 8.91 17.40
CA SER A 156 9.96 9.10 15.95
C SER A 156 11.11 8.43 15.19
N LEU A 157 12.18 7.99 15.86
CA LEU A 157 13.37 7.36 15.23
C LEU A 157 14.06 8.23 14.16
N GLY A 158 13.86 9.55 14.23
CA GLY A 158 14.33 10.51 13.22
C GLY A 158 13.43 10.65 12.00
N PHE A 159 12.34 9.89 11.90
CA PHE A 159 11.34 10.05 10.85
C PHE A 159 10.53 11.33 11.07
N LYS A 160 10.21 12.00 9.97
CA LYS A 160 9.42 13.24 9.96
C LYS A 160 7.98 12.91 9.56
N PRO A 161 6.97 13.41 10.31
CA PRO A 161 5.59 13.32 9.89
C PRO A 161 5.41 13.84 8.45
N GLY A 162 4.60 13.14 7.66
CA GLY A 162 4.46 13.36 6.22
C GLY A 162 5.34 12.43 5.37
N GLN A 163 6.40 11.83 5.93
CA GLN A 163 7.18 10.83 5.19
C GLN A 163 6.30 9.71 4.67
N TRP A 164 6.59 9.31 3.43
CA TRP A 164 5.72 8.46 2.64
C TRP A 164 6.50 7.33 1.97
N TRP A 165 5.87 6.17 1.88
CA TRP A 165 6.40 4.99 1.19
C TRP A 165 5.36 4.40 0.24
N ILE A 166 5.84 3.71 -0.79
CA ILE A 166 4.98 3.04 -1.79
C ILE A 166 4.07 1.98 -1.14
N ASN A 167 4.58 1.25 -0.16
CA ASN A 167 3.85 0.24 0.60
C ASN A 167 4.55 -0.03 1.95
N GLY A 168 3.96 -0.90 2.78
CA GLY A 168 4.51 -1.22 4.10
C GLY A 168 5.88 -1.92 4.08
N LEU A 169 6.26 -2.62 3.01
CA LEU A 169 7.59 -3.25 2.91
C LEU A 169 8.71 -2.21 2.81
N PHE A 170 8.49 -1.12 2.08
CA PHE A 170 9.45 -0.03 2.02
C PHE A 170 9.53 0.75 3.34
N ALA A 171 8.41 0.88 4.05
CA ALA A 171 8.42 1.44 5.41
C ALA A 171 9.19 0.53 6.39
N PHE A 172 9.01 -0.79 6.29
CA PHE A 172 9.78 -1.77 7.05
C PHE A 172 11.28 -1.69 6.75
N ARG A 173 11.68 -1.65 5.47
CA ARG A 173 13.08 -1.50 5.05
C ARG A 173 13.76 -0.31 5.72
N ASP A 174 13.07 0.81 5.81
CA ASP A 174 13.62 2.02 6.42
C ASP A 174 13.67 1.91 7.96
N GLY A 175 12.93 0.97 8.55
CA GLY A 175 12.97 0.63 9.97
C GLY A 175 11.97 1.39 10.84
N ILE A 176 10.91 1.97 10.26
CA ILE A 176 9.87 2.68 11.04
C ILE A 176 8.86 1.72 11.68
N ILE A 177 8.62 0.57 11.03
CA ILE A 177 7.75 -0.53 11.47
C ILE A 177 8.50 -1.85 11.37
N ASN A 178 7.93 -2.92 11.94
CA ASN A 178 8.48 -4.28 11.84
C ASN A 178 7.93 -5.05 10.63
N ASP A 179 8.55 -6.17 10.31
CA ASP A 179 8.19 -7.05 9.18
C ASP A 179 6.74 -7.57 9.25
N LYS A 180 6.23 -7.81 10.46
CA LYS A 180 4.90 -8.40 10.68
C LYS A 180 3.76 -7.42 10.42
N CYS A 181 4.02 -6.13 10.44
CA CYS A 181 2.99 -5.09 10.33
C CYS A 181 3.01 -4.38 8.97
N THR A 182 3.74 -4.92 7.98
CA THR A 182 3.76 -4.36 6.62
C THR A 182 2.38 -4.36 5.96
N GLU A 183 1.47 -5.21 6.43
CA GLU A 183 0.09 -5.37 5.92
C GLU A 183 -0.97 -4.78 6.86
N GLY A 184 -0.59 -3.98 7.86
CA GLY A 184 -1.49 -3.44 8.87
C GLY A 184 -1.27 -4.04 10.26
N GLY A 185 -1.85 -3.39 11.28
CA GLY A 185 -1.87 -3.88 12.66
C GLY A 185 -0.90 -3.16 13.61
N ILE A 186 -0.72 -3.76 14.79
CA ILE A 186 0.02 -3.16 15.91
C ILE A 186 1.44 -3.72 15.99
N CYS A 187 2.44 -2.84 15.85
CA CYS A 187 3.82 -3.17 16.11
C CYS A 187 4.11 -3.13 17.62
N HIS A 188 4.54 -4.25 18.20
CA HIS A 188 4.79 -4.35 19.63
C HIS A 188 5.99 -5.25 19.97
N ASN A 189 6.51 -5.08 21.19
CA ASN A 189 7.51 -5.94 21.83
C ASN A 189 7.18 -6.11 23.33
N GLU A 190 8.15 -6.52 24.14
CA GLU A 190 8.00 -6.69 25.59
C GLU A 190 7.82 -5.36 26.35
N LEU A 191 8.32 -4.26 25.78
CA LEU A 191 8.27 -2.92 26.34
C LEU A 191 6.96 -2.19 26.02
N GLY A 192 6.16 -2.67 25.07
CA GLY A 192 4.86 -2.09 24.73
C GLY A 192 4.61 -2.04 23.22
N ALA A 193 3.57 -1.32 22.82
CA ALA A 193 3.35 -0.97 21.43
C ALA A 193 4.18 0.27 21.07
N TYR A 194 4.78 0.28 19.89
CA TYR A 194 5.63 1.39 19.43
C TYR A 194 5.19 1.97 18.09
N ALA A 195 4.40 1.23 17.31
CA ALA A 195 3.78 1.74 16.09
C ALA A 195 2.46 1.04 15.79
N VAL A 196 1.59 1.69 15.02
CA VAL A 196 0.37 1.11 14.45
C VAL A 196 0.28 1.48 12.98
N VAL A 197 0.00 0.49 12.14
CA VAL A 197 -0.26 0.66 10.71
C VAL A 197 -1.76 0.48 10.48
N LEU A 198 -2.42 1.58 10.12
CA LEU A 198 -3.86 1.64 9.91
C LEU A 198 -4.20 1.23 8.47
N LYS A 199 -5.04 0.22 8.33
CA LYS A 199 -5.52 -0.32 7.06
C LYS A 199 -7.02 -0.65 7.11
N ASP A 200 -7.67 -0.72 5.95
CA ASP A 200 -9.07 -1.13 5.81
C ASP A 200 -10.02 -0.35 6.74
N ASP A 201 -10.60 -0.97 7.76
CA ASP A 201 -11.56 -0.39 8.70
C ASP A 201 -11.01 -0.19 10.12
N ASP A 202 -9.68 -0.21 10.26
CA ASP A 202 -8.93 -0.04 11.52
C ASP A 202 -9.21 1.29 12.22
N GLU A 203 -9.63 2.33 11.48
CA GLU A 203 -9.90 3.66 12.01
C GLU A 203 -11.41 3.94 11.99
N ALA A 204 -11.97 4.32 13.14
CA ALA A 204 -13.30 4.90 13.17
C ALA A 204 -13.24 6.36 12.69
N ASN A 205 -14.21 6.75 11.84
CA ASN A 205 -14.29 8.10 11.30
C ASN A 205 -14.18 9.17 12.40
N SER A 206 -13.23 10.07 12.22
CA SER A 206 -13.01 11.23 13.08
C SER A 206 -13.14 12.51 12.28
N LEU A 207 -13.61 13.57 12.93
CA LEU A 207 -13.69 14.91 12.36
C LEU A 207 -12.34 15.65 12.36
N SER A 208 -11.33 15.12 13.05
CA SER A 208 -10.00 15.71 13.15
C SER A 208 -8.92 14.67 12.83
N PRO A 209 -7.85 15.03 12.11
CA PRO A 209 -6.72 14.14 11.85
C PRO A 209 -5.88 13.85 13.12
N ASP A 210 -6.00 14.69 14.15
CA ASP A 210 -5.20 14.63 15.39
C ASP A 210 -5.77 13.68 16.43
N ARG A 211 -7.01 13.23 16.24
CA ARG A 211 -7.69 12.32 17.16
C ARG A 211 -8.37 11.24 16.36
N PHE A 212 -8.19 9.99 16.76
CA PHE A 212 -8.90 8.90 16.12
C PHE A 212 -9.10 7.74 17.09
N THR A 213 -9.99 6.83 16.72
CA THR A 213 -10.18 5.58 17.46
C THR A 213 -9.72 4.43 16.59
N TYR A 214 -8.74 3.69 17.08
CA TYR A 214 -8.28 2.45 16.50
C TYR A 214 -9.18 1.30 16.94
N ARG A 215 -9.69 0.53 15.99
CA ARG A 215 -10.48 -0.68 16.23
C ARG A 215 -9.53 -1.87 16.22
N CYS A 216 -9.29 -2.46 17.38
CA CYS A 216 -8.47 -3.66 17.47
C CYS A 216 -9.23 -4.84 16.85
N ARG A 217 -8.64 -5.49 15.85
CA ARG A 217 -9.15 -6.72 15.25
C ARG A 217 -9.07 -7.89 16.23
N THR A 218 -9.90 -8.90 15.98
CA THR A 218 -9.96 -10.18 16.69
C THR A 218 -8.57 -10.83 16.86
N GLY A 219 -7.71 -10.70 15.86
CA GLY A 219 -6.37 -11.30 15.81
C GLY A 219 -5.23 -10.41 16.34
N ASP A 220 -5.51 -9.19 16.79
CA ASP A 220 -4.47 -8.23 17.13
C ASP A 220 -3.75 -8.58 18.44
N ARG A 221 -2.64 -9.30 18.31
CA ARG A 221 -1.78 -9.69 19.45
C ARG A 221 -1.26 -8.49 20.24
N GLY A 222 -1.12 -7.34 19.58
CA GLY A 222 -0.67 -6.09 20.19
C GLY A 222 -1.75 -5.37 21.00
N ARG A 223 -3.03 -5.75 20.94
CA ARG A 223 -4.12 -4.98 21.57
C ARG A 223 -3.90 -4.79 23.07
N TYR A 224 -3.45 -5.83 23.76
CA TYR A 224 -3.19 -5.78 25.20
C TYR A 224 -2.00 -4.88 25.55
N ARG A 225 -1.10 -4.60 24.59
CA ARG A 225 0.00 -3.65 24.76
C ARG A 225 -0.48 -2.20 24.63
N LEU A 226 -1.57 -1.96 23.91
CA LEU A 226 -2.23 -0.66 23.83
C LEU A 226 -3.16 -0.41 25.03
N THR A 227 -3.76 -1.46 25.59
CA THR A 227 -4.78 -1.34 26.63
C THR A 227 -4.30 -1.67 28.04
N ALA A 228 -3.02 -2.01 28.22
CA ALA A 228 -2.47 -2.29 29.54
C ALA A 228 -2.62 -1.09 30.47
N ALA A 229 -2.93 -1.33 31.75
CA ALA A 229 -2.98 -0.28 32.78
C ALA A 229 -1.58 0.07 33.33
N ASP A 230 -0.51 -0.19 32.57
CA ASP A 230 0.87 0.12 32.94
C ASP A 230 1.34 1.41 32.26
N PHE A 231 2.49 1.94 32.71
CA PHE A 231 3.08 3.14 32.11
C PHE A 231 3.57 2.90 30.67
N ARG A 232 3.79 1.64 30.27
CA ARG A 232 4.30 1.26 28.95
C ARG A 232 3.28 1.52 27.85
N SER A 233 1.99 1.33 28.15
CA SER A 233 0.88 1.73 27.27
C SER A 233 0.83 3.23 26.98
N ARG A 234 1.53 4.05 27.78
CA ARG A 234 1.53 5.51 27.65
C ARG A 234 2.66 6.05 26.78
N PHE A 235 3.54 5.18 26.28
CA PHE A 235 4.58 5.63 25.37
C PHE A 235 4.00 6.14 24.06
N PRO A 236 4.59 7.18 23.44
CA PRO A 236 4.18 7.64 22.12
C PRO A 236 4.30 6.53 21.08
N VAL A 237 3.25 6.37 20.29
CA VAL A 237 3.10 5.35 19.25
C VAL A 237 3.19 6.04 17.90
N ARG A 238 4.03 5.53 17.00
CA ARG A 238 4.08 5.98 15.62
C ARG A 238 2.82 5.51 14.87
N VAL A 239 2.12 6.43 14.22
CA VAL A 239 0.93 6.09 13.43
C VAL A 239 1.24 6.21 11.95
N LEU A 240 0.99 5.14 11.20
CA LEU A 240 1.06 5.14 9.75
C LEU A 240 -0.33 4.86 9.17
N ARG A 241 -0.76 5.66 8.20
CA ARG A 241 -2.03 5.44 7.47
C ARG A 241 -1.75 4.91 6.07
N SER A 242 -2.39 3.79 5.71
CA SER A 242 -2.36 3.24 4.34
C SER A 242 -3.44 3.87 3.47
N ASN A 243 -3.21 3.94 2.16
CA ASN A 243 -4.22 4.36 1.19
C ASN A 243 -5.40 3.40 1.02
N SER A 244 -5.31 2.19 1.59
CA SER A 244 -6.42 1.24 1.65
C SER A 244 -7.32 1.44 2.88
N LEU A 245 -6.94 2.35 3.78
CA LEU A 245 -7.74 2.72 4.94
C LEU A 245 -9.00 3.49 4.52
N ARG A 246 -10.15 3.09 5.07
CA ARG A 246 -11.46 3.72 4.92
C ARG A 246 -11.61 4.87 5.91
N SER A 247 -10.75 5.87 5.76
CA SER A 247 -10.70 7.07 6.58
C SER A 247 -10.59 8.29 5.68
N LEU A 248 -11.19 9.41 6.08
CA LEU A 248 -11.04 10.70 5.39
C LEU A 248 -9.59 11.20 5.42
N TRP A 249 -8.81 10.71 6.38
CA TRP A 249 -7.42 11.12 6.60
C TRP A 249 -6.41 10.18 5.95
N ALA A 250 -6.87 9.13 5.26
CA ALA A 250 -6.01 8.19 4.56
C ALA A 250 -5.27 8.90 3.40
N PRO A 251 -3.98 8.59 3.17
CA PRO A 251 -3.28 9.13 2.00
C PRO A 251 -3.91 8.57 0.71
N ARG A 252 -3.88 9.36 -0.36
CA ARG A 252 -4.46 8.94 -1.65
C ARG A 252 -3.70 7.81 -2.35
N ALA A 253 -2.45 7.57 -1.94
CA ALA A 253 -1.54 6.56 -2.47
C ALA A 253 -0.58 6.10 -1.36
N GLY A 254 -0.07 4.86 -1.45
CA GLY A 254 0.95 4.31 -0.55
C GLY A 254 0.61 4.32 0.95
N ILE A 255 1.64 4.51 1.78
CA ILE A 255 1.55 4.58 3.24
C ILE A 255 2.27 5.84 3.73
N ARG A 256 1.63 6.60 4.61
CA ARG A 256 2.17 7.86 5.17
C ARG A 256 2.37 7.73 6.66
N TYR A 257 3.50 8.20 7.17
CA TYR A 257 3.73 8.37 8.60
C TYR A 257 3.09 9.66 9.06
N ASP A 258 2.07 9.53 9.88
CA ASP A 258 1.28 10.67 10.32
C ASP A 258 1.86 11.32 11.56
N GLY A 259 2.71 10.64 12.33
CA GLY A 259 3.39 11.20 13.49
C GLY A 259 3.26 10.37 14.76
N LEU A 260 3.58 10.97 15.90
CA LEU A 260 3.45 10.35 17.21
C LEU A 260 2.12 10.69 17.85
N PHE A 261 1.48 9.64 18.37
CA PHE A 261 0.22 9.72 19.07
C PHE A 261 0.35 9.06 20.45
N GLN A 262 -0.36 9.61 21.42
CA GLN A 262 -0.50 9.05 22.76
C GLN A 262 -1.88 8.40 22.91
N ILE A 263 -1.93 7.34 23.71
CA ILE A 263 -3.18 6.66 24.06
C ILE A 263 -3.85 7.42 25.19
N LYS A 264 -5.03 8.00 24.92
CA LYS A 264 -5.82 8.72 25.93
C LYS A 264 -6.70 7.78 26.75
N GLY A 265 -7.22 6.74 26.12
CA GLY A 265 -8.02 5.72 26.79
C GLY A 265 -8.43 4.64 25.82
N TRP A 266 -9.20 3.69 26.31
CA TRP A 266 -9.80 2.64 25.49
C TRP A 266 -11.15 2.24 26.08
N THR A 267 -12.00 1.69 25.24
CA THR A 267 -13.31 1.16 25.61
C THR A 267 -13.47 -0.26 25.08
N ILE A 268 -14.32 -1.04 25.75
CA ILE A 268 -14.70 -2.37 25.30
C ILE A 268 -16.17 -2.30 24.91
N ARG A 269 -16.49 -2.75 23.70
CA ARG A 269 -17.87 -2.83 23.20
C ARG A 269 -18.18 -4.24 22.70
N PRO A 270 -19.44 -4.69 22.77
CA PRO A 270 -19.83 -5.92 22.11
C PRO A 270 -19.69 -5.78 20.58
N VAL A 271 -19.34 -6.88 19.92
CA VAL A 271 -19.26 -6.91 18.45
C VAL A 271 -20.67 -6.91 17.87
N LYS A 272 -20.93 -6.07 16.87
CA LYS A 272 -22.22 -6.05 16.17
C LYS A 272 -22.33 -7.30 15.28
N ALA A 273 -23.56 -7.79 15.06
CA ALA A 273 -23.80 -8.97 14.21
C ALA A 273 -23.22 -8.84 12.79
N GLU A 274 -23.09 -7.61 12.28
CA GLU A 274 -22.52 -7.28 10.96
C GLU A 274 -20.98 -7.31 10.93
N GLU A 275 -20.32 -7.14 12.08
CA GLU A 275 -18.86 -7.11 12.28
C GLU A 275 -18.37 -8.45 12.83
N ASN A 276 -19.24 -9.47 12.85
CA ASN A 276 -19.07 -10.64 13.71
C ASN A 276 -18.13 -11.67 13.08
N GLU A 277 -16.85 -11.56 13.44
CA GLU A 277 -15.80 -12.54 13.13
C GLU A 277 -15.66 -13.63 14.21
N GLY A 278 -16.70 -13.85 15.03
CA GLY A 278 -16.69 -14.89 16.07
C GLY A 278 -16.08 -14.45 17.41
N VAL A 279 -16.25 -13.17 17.79
CA VAL A 279 -15.79 -12.61 19.08
C VAL A 279 -16.90 -11.85 19.76
N ASP A 280 -16.98 -11.96 21.09
CA ASP A 280 -18.02 -11.28 21.87
C ASP A 280 -17.73 -9.79 22.10
N VAL A 281 -16.46 -9.36 22.06
CA VAL A 281 -16.03 -7.98 22.39
C VAL A 281 -14.93 -7.43 21.47
N MET A 282 -14.99 -6.12 21.18
CA MET A 282 -13.98 -5.34 20.46
C MET A 282 -13.38 -4.26 21.37
N PHE A 283 -12.08 -4.00 21.21
CA PHE A 283 -11.38 -2.93 21.91
C PHE A 283 -11.22 -1.72 20.99
N ASP A 284 -11.75 -0.59 21.42
CA ASP A 284 -11.66 0.69 20.73
C ASP A 284 -10.65 1.57 21.50
N VAL A 285 -9.50 1.84 20.89
CA VAL A 285 -8.38 2.59 21.52
C VAL A 285 -8.35 4.01 21.00
N HIS A 286 -8.41 5.00 21.89
CA HIS A 286 -8.46 6.42 21.55
C HIS A 286 -7.05 7.02 21.52
N PHE A 287 -6.64 7.50 20.35
CA PHE A 287 -5.38 8.16 20.10
C PHE A 287 -5.54 9.67 19.99
N GLU A 288 -4.54 10.41 20.47
CA GLU A 288 -4.40 11.85 20.26
C GLU A 288 -2.95 12.19 19.89
N ARG A 289 -2.74 13.04 18.90
CA ARG A 289 -1.42 13.48 18.46
C ARG A 289 -0.65 14.14 19.60
N CYS A 290 0.67 13.93 19.67
CA CYS A 290 1.51 14.51 20.72
C CYS A 290 2.89 15.02 20.25
N ASP A 291 3.18 15.04 18.95
CA ASP A 291 4.46 15.50 18.40
C ASP A 291 4.50 16.99 18.01
N GLY A 292 3.39 17.72 18.15
CA GLY A 292 3.30 19.15 17.80
C GLY A 292 3.48 19.45 16.31
N SER A 293 3.50 18.43 15.46
CA SER A 293 3.63 18.61 14.01
C SER A 293 2.33 19.14 13.42
N ASP A 294 2.44 20.03 12.42
CA ASP A 294 1.27 20.57 11.74
C ASP A 294 0.60 19.49 10.87
N SER A 295 -0.61 19.10 11.27
CA SER A 295 -1.41 18.13 10.53
C SER A 295 -1.70 18.57 9.10
N VAL A 296 -1.79 19.87 8.82
CA VAL A 296 -2.00 20.36 7.44
C VAL A 296 -0.81 20.00 6.56
N GLU A 297 0.42 20.24 7.04
CA GLU A 297 1.64 19.88 6.31
C GLU A 297 1.77 18.37 6.11
N VAL A 298 1.43 17.57 7.13
CA VAL A 298 1.44 16.09 7.02
C VAL A 298 0.44 15.62 5.96
N LEU A 299 -0.78 16.18 5.97
CA LEU A 299 -1.85 15.79 5.05
C LEU A 299 -1.60 16.20 3.60
N ARG A 300 -0.62 17.08 3.32
CA ARG A 300 -0.18 17.35 1.94
C ARG A 300 0.42 16.14 1.26
N HIS A 301 0.95 15.18 2.02
CA HIS A 301 1.46 13.94 1.47
C HIS A 301 0.33 12.92 1.22
N PRO A 302 0.40 12.13 0.13
CA PRO A 302 1.48 12.11 -0.83
C PRO A 302 1.45 13.30 -1.79
N LEU A 303 2.63 13.82 -2.11
CA LEU A 303 2.84 14.81 -3.17
C LEU A 303 2.44 14.22 -4.53
N ALA A 304 2.19 15.07 -5.53
CA ALA A 304 1.86 14.66 -6.88
C ALA A 304 2.92 13.69 -7.45
N GLU A 305 4.20 13.96 -7.19
CA GLU A 305 5.29 13.06 -7.59
C GLU A 305 5.20 11.68 -6.92
N GLU A 306 4.85 11.62 -5.64
CA GLU A 306 4.68 10.37 -4.89
C GLU A 306 3.49 9.57 -5.41
N VAL A 307 2.41 10.26 -5.80
CA VAL A 307 1.26 9.65 -6.46
C VAL A 307 1.63 9.06 -7.82
N ASP A 308 2.44 9.75 -8.62
CA ASP A 308 2.91 9.24 -9.91
C ASP A 308 3.79 8.00 -9.72
N ASP A 309 4.73 8.03 -8.76
CA ASP A 309 5.60 6.90 -8.42
C ASP A 309 4.79 5.67 -8.00
N TYR A 310 3.76 5.89 -7.17
CA TYR A 310 2.84 4.83 -6.77
C TYR A 310 2.06 4.25 -7.97
N LYS A 311 1.55 5.11 -8.86
CA LYS A 311 0.83 4.66 -10.07
C LYS A 311 1.75 3.85 -11.00
N ALA A 312 2.99 4.30 -11.18
CA ALA A 312 4.01 3.59 -11.96
C ALA A 312 4.29 2.21 -11.33
N TYR A 313 4.52 2.16 -10.02
CA TYR A 313 4.72 0.90 -9.30
C TYR A 313 3.54 -0.07 -9.47
N LYS A 314 2.30 0.42 -9.31
CA LYS A 314 1.09 -0.40 -9.49
C LYS A 314 0.90 -0.86 -10.93
N ARG A 315 1.41 -0.11 -11.91
CA ARG A 315 1.41 -0.51 -13.34
C ARG A 315 2.36 -1.69 -13.54
N CYS A 316 3.62 -1.56 -13.10
CA CYS A 316 4.60 -2.65 -13.18
C CYS A 316 4.10 -3.93 -12.47
N CYS A 317 3.49 -3.79 -11.28
CA CYS A 317 2.90 -4.94 -10.59
C CYS A 317 1.76 -5.60 -11.36
N ARG A 318 0.99 -4.86 -12.16
CA ARG A 318 -0.08 -5.43 -12.99
C ARG A 318 0.49 -6.14 -14.20
N GLU A 319 1.40 -5.48 -14.92
CA GLU A 319 2.09 -6.04 -16.09
C GLU A 319 2.79 -7.35 -15.76
N GLN A 320 3.48 -7.44 -14.61
CA GLN A 320 4.10 -8.69 -14.17
C GLN A 320 3.08 -9.80 -13.90
N ARG A 321 1.98 -9.50 -13.21
CA ARG A 321 0.92 -10.51 -12.95
C ARG A 321 0.25 -10.97 -14.23
N ASP A 322 0.07 -10.07 -15.19
CA ASP A 322 -0.53 -10.40 -16.49
C ASP A 322 0.42 -11.25 -17.32
N ALA A 323 1.73 -10.97 -17.29
CA ALA A 323 2.76 -11.83 -17.89
C ALA A 323 2.79 -13.23 -17.24
N GLU A 324 2.80 -13.31 -15.91
CA GLU A 324 2.76 -14.60 -15.17
C GLU A 324 1.49 -15.40 -15.49
N ARG A 325 0.34 -14.73 -15.62
CA ARG A 325 -0.91 -15.37 -16.06
C ARG A 325 -0.84 -15.87 -17.49
N HIS A 326 -0.28 -15.07 -18.40
CA HIS A 326 -0.11 -15.46 -19.79
C HIS A 326 0.82 -16.68 -19.91
N ASP A 327 1.93 -16.68 -19.19
CA ASP A 327 2.87 -17.81 -19.14
C ASP A 327 2.22 -19.06 -18.55
N ALA A 328 1.43 -18.92 -17.48
CA ALA A 328 0.69 -20.04 -16.88
C ALA A 328 -0.35 -20.64 -17.84
N VAL A 329 -1.06 -19.80 -18.60
CA VAL A 329 -2.02 -20.26 -19.63
C VAL A 329 -1.29 -20.93 -20.79
N GLN A 330 -0.14 -20.40 -21.21
CA GLN A 330 0.66 -20.98 -22.28
C GLN A 330 1.27 -22.33 -21.88
N LEU A 331 1.79 -22.46 -20.66
CA LEU A 331 2.26 -23.73 -20.08
C LEU A 331 1.10 -24.72 -19.90
N GLY A 332 -0.07 -24.26 -19.46
CA GLY A 332 -1.29 -25.07 -19.36
C GLY A 332 -1.75 -25.59 -20.74
N SER A 333 -1.69 -24.74 -21.77
CA SER A 333 -2.03 -25.11 -23.15
C SER A 333 -1.00 -26.05 -23.79
N LEU A 334 0.29 -25.90 -23.46
CA LEU A 334 1.35 -26.82 -23.88
C LEU A 334 1.18 -28.20 -23.21
N ASN A 335 0.83 -28.23 -21.92
CA ASN A 335 0.53 -29.47 -21.22
C ASN A 335 -0.74 -30.15 -21.75
N TYR A 336 -1.76 -29.37 -22.16
CA TYR A 336 -2.96 -29.93 -22.80
C TYR A 336 -2.67 -30.50 -24.19
N ARG A 337 -1.75 -29.89 -24.96
CA ARG A 337 -1.28 -30.45 -26.24
C ARG A 337 -0.40 -31.68 -26.05
N ALA A 338 0.53 -31.67 -25.09
CA ALA A 338 1.38 -32.82 -24.79
C ALA A 338 0.57 -34.03 -24.27
N THR A 339 -0.45 -33.79 -23.45
CA THR A 339 -1.38 -34.86 -23.02
C THR A 339 -2.34 -35.27 -24.12
N GLY A 340 -2.77 -34.36 -24.99
CA GLY A 340 -3.54 -34.69 -26.21
C GLY A 340 -2.76 -35.55 -27.20
N GLU A 341 -1.48 -35.27 -27.42
CA GLU A 341 -0.58 -36.04 -28.28
C GLU A 341 -0.22 -37.41 -27.67
N MET A 342 -0.03 -37.50 -26.35
CA MET A 342 0.14 -38.79 -25.67
C MET A 342 -1.15 -39.65 -25.71
N ASN A 343 -2.33 -39.04 -25.58
CA ASN A 343 -3.61 -39.76 -25.66
C ASN A 343 -3.96 -40.19 -27.10
N LEU A 344 -3.50 -39.45 -28.12
CA LEU A 344 -3.58 -39.87 -29.53
C LEU A 344 -2.67 -41.07 -29.79
N SER A 345 -1.44 -41.04 -29.27
CA SER A 345 -0.51 -42.17 -29.35
C SER A 345 -1.01 -43.42 -28.62
N GLU A 346 -1.74 -43.28 -27.51
CA GLU A 346 -2.26 -44.42 -26.74
C GLU A 346 -3.48 -45.08 -27.41
N LYS A 347 -4.32 -44.29 -28.09
CA LYS A 347 -5.40 -44.81 -28.95
C LYS A 347 -4.85 -45.53 -30.18
N ASP A 348 -3.85 -44.95 -30.84
CA ASP A 348 -3.18 -45.59 -31.99
C ASP A 348 -2.48 -46.90 -31.57
N PHE A 349 -1.95 -46.96 -30.33
CA PHE A 349 -1.37 -48.17 -29.76
C PHE A 349 -2.43 -49.22 -29.39
N GLN A 350 -3.60 -48.81 -28.89
CA GLN A 350 -4.70 -49.74 -28.57
C GLN A 350 -5.41 -50.28 -29.82
N GLU A 351 -5.50 -49.52 -30.90
CA GLU A 351 -6.05 -49.98 -32.18
C GLU A 351 -5.11 -50.97 -32.90
N GLN A 352 -3.81 -50.95 -32.61
CA GLN A 352 -2.83 -51.86 -33.22
C GLN A 352 -2.79 -53.27 -32.61
N PHE A 353 -3.38 -53.47 -31.42
CA PHE A 353 -3.40 -54.77 -30.71
C PHE A 353 -4.78 -55.44 -30.63
N GLN A 354 -5.79 -54.93 -31.34
CA GLN A 354 -7.03 -55.68 -31.53
C GLN A 354 -6.96 -56.49 -32.82
N SER A 355 -6.49 -57.74 -32.69
CA SER A 355 -6.75 -58.79 -33.68
C SER A 355 -7.75 -59.82 -33.13
N PRO A 356 -8.52 -60.45 -34.02
CA PRO A 356 -9.87 -60.91 -33.75
C PRO A 356 -9.89 -62.35 -33.23
N SER A 357 -10.70 -62.62 -32.20
CA SER A 357 -11.04 -64.00 -31.83
C SER A 357 -12.54 -64.25 -32.00
N GLN A 358 -12.81 -65.38 -32.64
CA GLN A 358 -14.04 -65.79 -33.28
C GLN A 358 -15.07 -66.42 -32.32
N LYS A 359 -16.34 -66.28 -32.75
CA LYS A 359 -17.48 -67.23 -32.64
C LYS A 359 -18.15 -67.43 -31.28
N ALA A 360 -19.40 -67.00 -31.19
CA ALA A 360 -20.63 -67.82 -31.28
C ALA A 360 -21.84 -66.87 -31.12
N LYS A 361 -22.78 -66.85 -32.09
CA LYS A 361 -24.17 -67.37 -31.94
C LYS A 361 -24.95 -66.72 -30.77
N ASP A 362 -26.13 -66.11 -30.90
CA ASP A 362 -27.22 -66.21 -31.87
C ASP A 362 -28.04 -64.89 -31.83
N GLU A 363 -28.59 -64.56 -32.98
CA GLU A 363 -29.92 -64.02 -33.30
C GLU A 363 -30.79 -63.24 -32.28
N ASP A 364 -31.35 -62.15 -32.83
CA ASP A 364 -32.74 -61.71 -32.76
C ASP A 364 -33.23 -60.56 -31.83
N TYR A 365 -33.84 -59.59 -32.53
CA TYR A 365 -35.02 -58.79 -32.22
C TYR A 365 -34.96 -57.75 -31.07
N VAL A 366 -35.01 -56.44 -31.34
CA VAL A 366 -36.15 -55.56 -31.71
C VAL A 366 -36.68 -54.73 -30.52
N LEU A 367 -36.63 -53.40 -30.73
CA LEU A 367 -37.49 -52.30 -30.27
C LEU A 367 -37.94 -52.16 -28.80
N ARG A 368 -37.93 -50.86 -28.42
CA ARG A 368 -38.92 -50.10 -27.63
C ARG A 368 -38.73 -49.93 -26.12
N ASP A 369 -38.36 -48.70 -25.77
CA ASP A 369 -39.17 -47.68 -25.07
C ASP A 369 -39.93 -48.06 -23.77
N GLY A 370 -39.76 -47.21 -22.75
CA GLY A 370 -40.76 -46.93 -21.72
C GLY A 370 -40.44 -47.36 -20.30
N GLY A 371 -40.48 -46.38 -19.37
CA GLY A 371 -41.06 -46.60 -18.03
C GLY A 371 -40.17 -46.40 -16.79
N LYS A 372 -40.33 -45.25 -16.13
CA LYS A 372 -40.24 -45.05 -14.65
C LYS A 372 -41.17 -46.07 -13.91
N PRO A 373 -41.07 -46.39 -12.59
CA PRO A 373 -40.95 -45.43 -11.49
C PRO A 373 -40.34 -45.87 -10.12
N SER A 374 -40.15 -44.86 -9.26
CA SER A 374 -40.20 -44.77 -7.77
C SER A 374 -40.04 -46.00 -6.87
N ARG A 375 -39.18 -45.87 -5.83
CA ARG A 375 -39.47 -46.30 -4.44
C ARG A 375 -38.40 -45.79 -3.45
N THR A 376 -38.81 -44.92 -2.52
CA THR A 376 -38.33 -44.85 -1.11
C THR A 376 -39.17 -45.84 -0.27
N PRO A 377 -38.91 -46.17 1.03
CA PRO A 377 -38.18 -45.41 2.07
C PRO A 377 -37.39 -46.23 3.14
N SER A 378 -36.96 -45.51 4.19
CA SER A 378 -36.61 -45.99 5.57
C SER A 378 -35.15 -46.44 5.79
N LEU A 379 -34.50 -46.31 6.94
CA LEU A 379 -34.81 -45.79 8.29
C LEU A 379 -33.46 -45.68 9.06
N HIS A 380 -33.41 -44.77 10.05
CA HIS A 380 -32.55 -44.72 11.25
C HIS A 380 -31.18 -45.43 11.31
N ARG A 381 -30.15 -44.67 11.74
CA ARG A 381 -29.42 -44.95 12.99
C ARG A 381 -28.64 -43.73 13.50
N GLU A 382 -28.95 -43.32 14.72
CA GLU A 382 -28.16 -42.42 15.58
C GLU A 382 -26.97 -43.18 16.19
N GLU A 383 -25.84 -42.50 16.36
CA GLU A 383 -24.76 -42.79 17.33
C GLU A 383 -24.06 -41.44 17.58
N VAL A 384 -24.48 -40.67 18.59
CA VAL A 384 -23.88 -40.56 19.94
C VAL A 384 -22.35 -40.43 19.90
N VAL A 385 -21.87 -39.19 20.09
CA VAL A 385 -20.46 -38.91 20.40
C VAL A 385 -20.40 -38.21 21.76
N ASP A 386 -19.90 -38.97 22.73
CA ASP A 386 -19.51 -38.56 24.07
C ASP A 386 -18.28 -37.65 23.99
N PHE A 387 -18.29 -36.49 24.66
CA PHE A 387 -17.07 -35.75 24.99
C PHE A 387 -17.04 -35.43 26.48
N THR A 388 -16.17 -36.17 27.17
CA THR A 388 -15.87 -36.03 28.59
C THR A 388 -15.10 -34.75 28.87
N THR A 389 -15.64 -33.96 29.79
CA THR A 389 -15.05 -32.78 30.41
C THR A 389 -13.81 -33.17 31.23
N LYS A 390 -12.68 -32.48 31.01
CA LYS A 390 -11.57 -32.45 31.98
C LYS A 390 -11.32 -31.01 32.42
N MET A 391 -11.86 -30.66 33.58
CA MET A 391 -11.37 -29.58 34.42
C MET A 391 -9.94 -29.88 34.87
N ARG A 392 -9.04 -28.91 34.75
CA ARG A 392 -7.80 -28.85 35.55
C ARG A 392 -7.92 -27.69 36.52
N THR A 393 -8.05 -28.05 37.79
CA THR A 393 -7.84 -27.18 38.95
C THR A 393 -6.34 -26.95 39.11
N TYR A 394 -5.93 -25.69 39.29
CA TYR A 394 -4.58 -25.30 39.67
C TYR A 394 -4.59 -25.04 41.18
N ASP A 395 -3.74 -25.80 41.88
CA ASP A 395 -3.54 -25.78 43.32
C ASP A 395 -2.47 -24.74 43.68
N GLY A 396 -2.84 -23.84 44.59
CA GLY A 396 -1.95 -22.82 45.11
C GLY A 396 -0.94 -23.43 46.08
N SER A 397 0.35 -23.24 45.80
CA SER A 397 1.39 -23.11 46.82
C SER A 397 2.67 -22.61 46.18
N THR A 398 3.07 -21.38 46.51
CA THR A 398 4.47 -21.04 46.80
C THR A 398 4.50 -19.74 47.60
N GLU A 399 4.97 -19.90 48.83
CA GLU A 399 5.43 -18.85 49.72
C GLU A 399 6.58 -18.09 49.04
N ASP A 400 6.46 -16.76 48.96
CA ASP A 400 7.55 -15.81 49.23
C ASP A 400 7.04 -14.40 48.92
N SER A 401 6.69 -13.65 49.97
CA SER A 401 6.33 -12.23 49.86
C SER A 401 7.59 -11.38 49.71
N PRO A 402 7.76 -10.59 48.62
CA PRO A 402 8.83 -9.62 48.57
C PRO A 402 8.50 -8.44 49.50
N ARG A 403 9.40 -8.18 50.46
CA ARG A 403 9.38 -6.97 51.29
C ARG A 403 9.69 -5.75 50.41
N PHE A 404 8.76 -4.80 50.37
CA PHE A 404 9.00 -3.49 49.76
C PHE A 404 9.85 -2.64 50.71
N HIS A 405 11.00 -2.17 50.24
CA HIS A 405 11.69 -1.03 50.84
C HIS A 405 11.14 0.23 50.18
N GLU A 406 10.51 1.10 50.96
CA GLU A 406 10.23 2.48 50.56
C GLU A 406 11.55 3.20 50.34
N VAL A 407 11.86 3.53 49.08
CA VAL A 407 12.93 4.46 48.74
C VAL A 407 12.26 5.81 48.51
N GLU A 408 12.36 6.67 49.51
CA GLU A 408 11.91 8.06 49.46
C GLU A 408 12.77 8.82 48.44
N TRP A 409 12.15 9.24 47.33
CA TRP A 409 12.84 9.95 46.25
C TRP A 409 12.86 11.45 46.53
N ASN A 410 14.06 12.00 46.73
CA ASN A 410 14.30 13.44 46.84
C ASN A 410 14.67 14.04 45.46
N PRO A 411 13.87 14.97 44.90
CA PRO A 411 14.20 15.62 43.63
C PRO A 411 15.42 16.55 43.76
N PRO A 412 16.33 16.57 42.78
CA PRO A 412 17.46 17.50 42.79
C PRO A 412 17.00 18.95 42.54
N SER A 413 17.60 19.87 43.29
CA SER A 413 17.35 21.31 43.25
C SER A 413 17.64 21.90 41.86
N ARG A 414 16.64 22.60 41.29
CA ARG A 414 16.74 23.37 40.06
C ARG A 414 17.93 24.33 40.12
N ARG A 415 18.97 24.09 39.32
CA ARG A 415 19.94 25.14 38.98
C ARG A 415 19.32 26.04 37.91
N LYS A 416 19.18 27.33 38.24
CA LYS A 416 18.94 28.39 37.27
C LYS A 416 20.23 28.62 36.49
N LEU A 417 20.18 28.40 35.17
CA LEU A 417 20.51 29.36 34.11
C LEU A 417 20.29 28.70 32.76
#